data_AF-A0A151QQT5-F1
#
_entry.id   AF-A0A151QQT5-F1
#
_cell.length_a   1.000
_cell.length_b   1.000
_cell.length_c   1.000
_cell.angle_alpha   90.00
_cell.angle_beta   90.00
_cell.angle_gamma   90.00
#
_symmetry.space_group_name_H-M   'P 1'
#
loop_
_entity.id
_entity.type
_entity.pdbx_description
1 polymer ?
#
loop_
_entity_poly.entity_id
_entity_poly.type
_entity_poly.pdbx_seq_one_letter_code
_entity_poly.pdbx_strand_id
1 'polypeptide(L)'
;MWFLGQGLYDHLTKRASEVDKEVRDEWQRADYQLVSLLWQSIEPKLMVHFRPYKTCYDIWKKARNVYANDIQRIYESVHGLATLRMVDNDLPTYLNRAQSTIDELKLMLVSDDPQQILNKLDNMFMVFILQGLHKDYGSVRDQILTNPVIPTVEELID
;
A
#
# COMPACT_ATOMS: atom_id res chain seq x y z
N MET A 1 4.45 3.16 -12.88
CA MET A 1 4.44 3.85 -14.20
C MET A 1 5.83 3.91 -14.84
N TRP A 2 6.89 4.37 -14.16
CA TRP A 2 8.23 4.51 -14.78
C TRP A 2 8.83 3.21 -15.34
N PHE A 3 8.95 2.13 -14.53
CA PHE A 3 9.47 0.84 -14.99
C PHE A 3 8.65 0.24 -16.15
N LEU A 4 7.33 0.40 -16.13
CA LEU A 4 6.44 -0.01 -17.23
C LEU A 4 6.70 0.80 -18.50
N GLY A 5 6.83 2.13 -18.38
CA GLY A 5 7.12 3.01 -19.52
C GLY A 5 8.50 2.82 -20.14
N GLN A 6 9.44 2.24 -19.39
CA GLN A 6 10.79 1.89 -19.87
C GLN A 6 10.91 0.43 -20.34
N GLY A 7 9.86 -0.38 -20.24
CA GLY A 7 9.93 -1.81 -20.56
C GLY A 7 10.78 -2.63 -19.57
N LEU A 8 11.06 -2.09 -18.38
CA LEU A 8 11.92 -2.70 -17.35
C LEU A 8 11.12 -3.43 -16.26
N TYR A 9 9.81 -3.61 -16.45
CA TYR A 9 8.92 -4.21 -15.44
C TYR A 9 9.37 -5.60 -14.97
N ASP A 10 10.04 -6.35 -15.83
CA ASP A 10 10.59 -7.68 -15.52
C ASP A 10 11.59 -7.65 -14.36
N HIS A 11 12.33 -6.55 -14.14
CA HIS A 11 13.22 -6.39 -12.99
C HIS A 11 12.49 -6.38 -11.65
N LEU A 12 11.21 -6.01 -11.64
CA LEU A 12 10.39 -5.97 -10.42
C LEU A 12 9.73 -7.33 -10.14
N THR A 13 9.60 -8.20 -11.15
CA THR A 13 8.78 -9.42 -11.06
C THR A 13 9.56 -10.72 -11.20
N LYS A 14 10.73 -10.69 -11.85
CA LYS A 14 11.58 -11.87 -12.09
C LYS A 14 12.88 -11.79 -11.29
N ARG A 15 13.43 -12.96 -10.98
CA ARG A 15 14.79 -13.13 -10.46
C ARG A 15 15.76 -13.44 -11.60
N ALA A 16 17.03 -13.15 -11.39
CA ALA A 16 18.08 -13.50 -12.35
C ALA A 16 18.12 -14.99 -12.72
N SER A 17 17.69 -15.88 -11.82
CA SER A 17 17.57 -17.33 -12.10
C SER A 17 16.53 -17.67 -13.18
N GLU A 18 15.54 -16.80 -13.36
CA GLU A 18 14.42 -16.95 -14.30
C GLU A 18 14.71 -16.29 -15.66
N VAL A 19 15.86 -15.63 -15.80
CA VAL A 19 16.33 -14.99 -17.03
C VAL A 19 17.26 -15.94 -17.79
N ASP A 20 17.16 -15.93 -19.11
CA ASP A 20 17.99 -16.74 -20.01
C ASP A 20 19.48 -16.54 -19.74
N LYS A 21 20.23 -17.65 -19.71
CA LYS A 21 21.65 -17.64 -19.34
C LYS A 21 22.50 -16.72 -20.22
N GLU A 22 22.13 -16.57 -21.50
CA GLU A 22 22.87 -15.77 -22.48
C GLU A 22 22.85 -14.27 -22.16
N VAL A 23 21.76 -13.77 -21.56
CA VAL A 23 21.58 -12.34 -21.26
C VAL A 23 21.61 -12.03 -19.76
N ARG A 24 21.74 -13.05 -18.92
CA ARG A 24 21.62 -12.94 -17.46
C ARG A 24 22.60 -11.95 -16.84
N ASP A 25 23.85 -11.95 -17.29
CA ASP A 25 24.89 -11.09 -16.71
C ASP A 25 24.64 -9.60 -17.02
N GLU A 26 24.22 -9.31 -18.25
CA GLU A 26 23.84 -7.95 -18.65
C GLU A 26 22.57 -7.50 -17.92
N TRP A 27 21.58 -8.37 -17.82
CA TRP A 27 20.35 -8.13 -17.07
C TRP A 27 20.65 -7.85 -15.59
N GLN A 28 21.49 -8.64 -14.93
CA GLN A 28 21.88 -8.42 -13.53
C GLN A 28 22.63 -7.10 -13.34
N ARG A 29 23.49 -6.73 -14.28
CA ARG A 29 24.18 -5.44 -14.24
C ARG A 29 23.18 -4.28 -14.30
N ALA A 30 22.18 -4.36 -15.17
CA ALA A 30 21.10 -3.40 -15.23
C ALA A 30 20.28 -3.39 -13.92
N ASP A 31 19.99 -4.57 -13.36
CA ASP A 31 19.25 -4.70 -12.10
C ASP A 31 19.94 -3.95 -10.95
N TYR A 32 21.25 -4.09 -10.80
CA TYR A 32 22.02 -3.38 -9.77
C TYR A 32 22.02 -1.86 -9.96
N GLN A 33 22.00 -1.38 -11.20
CA GLN A 33 21.86 0.05 -11.47
C GLN A 33 20.46 0.55 -11.09
N LEU A 34 19.42 -0.21 -11.42
CA LEU A 34 18.04 0.11 -11.10
C LEU A 34 17.76 0.07 -9.59
N VAL A 35 18.47 -0.74 -8.83
CA VAL A 35 18.42 -0.70 -7.35
C VAL A 35 18.77 0.68 -6.80
N SER A 36 19.76 1.36 -7.38
CA SER A 36 20.13 2.71 -6.95
C SER A 36 18.99 3.73 -7.17
N LEU A 37 18.24 3.57 -8.27
CA LEU A 37 17.05 4.37 -8.57
C LEU A 37 15.92 4.10 -7.56
N LEU A 38 15.68 2.82 -7.24
CA LEU A 38 14.68 2.43 -6.23
C LEU A 38 15.01 3.00 -4.86
N TRP A 39 16.29 3.00 -4.45
CA TRP A 39 16.71 3.60 -3.19
C TRP A 39 16.42 5.10 -3.12
N GLN A 40 16.56 5.84 -4.22
CA GLN A 40 16.22 7.27 -4.23
C GLN A 40 14.73 7.53 -4.03
N SER A 41 13.88 6.55 -4.32
CA SER A 41 12.42 6.64 -4.18
C SER A 41 11.92 6.21 -2.80
N ILE A 42 12.77 5.61 -1.96
CA ILE A 42 12.40 5.14 -0.62
C ILE A 42 12.62 6.26 0.40
N GLU A 43 11.64 6.45 1.28
CA GLU A 43 11.73 7.44 2.36
C GLU A 43 12.98 7.19 3.25
N PRO A 44 13.78 8.22 3.57
CA PRO A 44 15.04 8.04 4.30
C PRO A 44 14.90 7.28 5.63
N LYS A 45 13.78 7.49 6.35
CA LYS A 45 13.47 6.79 7.62
C LYS A 45 13.24 5.30 7.45
N LEU A 46 12.77 4.84 6.29
CA LEU A 46 12.49 3.43 6.01
C LEU A 46 13.71 2.71 5.41
N MET A 47 14.69 3.45 4.89
CA MET A 47 15.85 2.92 4.17
C MET A 47 16.61 1.82 4.92
N VAL A 48 16.68 1.88 6.24
CA VAL A 48 17.35 0.87 7.07
C VAL A 48 16.78 -0.54 6.84
N HIS A 49 15.49 -0.64 6.55
CA HIS A 49 14.81 -1.92 6.27
C HIS A 49 15.05 -2.42 4.85
N PHE A 50 15.53 -1.58 3.94
CA PHE A 50 15.75 -1.92 2.53
C PHE A 50 17.21 -2.26 2.20
N ARG A 51 18.18 -1.78 3.00
CA ARG A 51 19.62 -2.01 2.80
C ARG A 51 20.06 -3.48 2.58
N PRO A 52 19.45 -4.50 3.22
CA PRO A 52 19.84 -5.89 3.01
C PRO A 52 19.56 -6.39 1.59
N TYR A 53 18.57 -5.80 0.90
CA TYR A 53 18.14 -6.25 -0.41
C TYR A 53 18.99 -5.64 -1.52
N LYS A 54 19.41 -6.48 -2.47
CA LYS A 54 20.37 -6.13 -3.53
C LYS A 54 19.82 -6.26 -4.94
N THR A 55 18.56 -6.65 -5.07
CA THR A 55 17.89 -6.81 -6.36
C THR A 55 16.64 -5.96 -6.42
N CYS A 56 16.23 -5.56 -7.63
CA CYS A 56 14.98 -4.84 -7.82
C CYS A 56 13.79 -5.66 -7.34
N TYR A 57 13.78 -6.97 -7.62
CA TYR A 57 12.75 -7.89 -7.17
C TYR A 57 12.57 -7.89 -5.65
N ASP A 58 13.66 -8.04 -4.88
CA ASP A 58 13.58 -8.14 -3.42
C ASP A 58 13.16 -6.82 -2.79
N ILE A 59 13.71 -5.70 -3.29
CA ILE A 59 13.31 -4.36 -2.87
C ILE A 59 11.84 -4.12 -3.17
N TRP A 60 11.39 -4.46 -4.39
CA TRP A 60 9.99 -4.29 -4.79
C TRP A 60 9.05 -5.15 -3.96
N LYS A 61 9.41 -6.41 -3.68
CA LYS A 61 8.64 -7.29 -2.81
C LYS A 61 8.55 -6.73 -1.38
N LYS A 62 9.65 -6.24 -0.82
CA LYS A 62 9.63 -5.60 0.50
C LYS A 62 8.84 -4.30 0.48
N ALA A 63 9.00 -3.48 -0.55
CA ALA A 63 8.31 -2.21 -0.71
C ALA A 63 6.82 -2.42 -0.78
N ARG A 64 6.36 -3.39 -1.59
CA ARG A 64 4.96 -3.81 -1.60
C ARG A 64 4.49 -4.15 -0.21
N ASN A 65 5.24 -4.91 0.59
CA ASN A 65 4.79 -5.24 1.95
C ASN A 65 4.79 -4.04 2.91
N VAL A 66 5.79 -3.16 2.84
CA VAL A 66 5.93 -1.99 3.73
C VAL A 66 4.91 -0.91 3.39
N TYR A 67 4.70 -0.66 2.10
CA TYR A 67 3.74 0.32 1.60
C TYR A 67 2.35 -0.25 1.36
N ALA A 68 2.14 -1.58 1.45
CA ALA A 68 0.80 -2.18 1.44
C ALA A 68 0.03 -1.92 2.72
N ASN A 69 0.67 -1.35 3.76
CA ASN A 69 -0.07 -0.87 4.92
C ASN A 69 -0.75 0.45 4.57
N ASP A 70 -1.73 0.37 3.69
CA ASP A 70 -2.58 1.46 3.23
C ASP A 70 -3.59 1.89 4.30
N ILE A 71 -3.44 1.53 5.59
CA ILE A 71 -4.47 1.80 6.61
C ILE A 71 -4.82 3.29 6.70
N GLN A 72 -3.84 4.18 6.57
CA GLN A 72 -4.10 5.61 6.53
C GLN A 72 -4.93 6.01 5.32
N ARG A 73 -4.62 5.46 4.14
CA ARG A 73 -5.36 5.71 2.90
C ARG A 73 -6.77 5.09 2.94
N ILE A 74 -6.91 3.89 3.49
CA ILE A 74 -8.20 3.24 3.78
C ILE A 74 -9.01 4.13 4.73
N TYR A 75 -8.39 4.65 5.79
CA TYR A 75 -9.04 5.58 6.72
C TYR A 75 -9.51 6.85 6.03
N GLU A 76 -8.68 7.49 5.20
CA GLU A 76 -9.05 8.68 4.45
C GLU A 76 -10.24 8.42 3.50
N SER A 77 -10.21 7.30 2.76
CA SER A 77 -11.32 6.91 1.87
C SER A 77 -12.61 6.58 2.64
N VAL A 78 -12.53 5.80 3.73
CA VAL A 78 -13.69 5.49 4.59
C VAL A 78 -14.25 6.75 5.24
N HIS A 79 -13.38 7.63 5.75
CA HIS A 79 -13.77 8.90 6.34
C HIS A 79 -14.46 9.80 5.29
N GLY A 80 -13.89 9.88 4.09
CA GLY A 80 -14.46 10.61 2.97
C GLY A 80 -15.85 10.11 2.59
N LEU A 81 -16.05 8.79 2.56
CA LEU A 81 -17.36 8.19 2.28
C LEU A 81 -18.36 8.43 3.43
N ALA A 82 -17.93 8.27 4.68
CA ALA A 82 -18.77 8.46 5.87
C ALA A 82 -19.20 9.91 6.08
N THR A 83 -18.39 10.87 5.63
CA THR A 83 -18.66 12.31 5.72
C THR A 83 -19.22 12.90 4.42
N LEU A 84 -19.35 12.09 3.36
CA LEU A 84 -19.89 12.54 2.08
C LEU A 84 -21.33 13.04 2.24
N ARG A 85 -21.59 14.25 1.76
CA ARG A 85 -22.93 14.85 1.71
C ARG A 85 -23.24 15.28 0.29
N MET A 86 -24.49 15.12 -0.10
CA MET A 86 -25.00 15.71 -1.35
C MET A 86 -25.07 17.23 -1.18
N VAL A 87 -24.60 17.96 -2.20
CA VAL A 87 -24.59 19.42 -2.26
C VAL A 87 -25.49 19.85 -3.43
N ASP A 88 -26.26 20.92 -3.26
CA ASP A 88 -27.11 21.53 -4.30
C ASP A 88 -28.11 20.56 -5.00
N ASN A 89 -28.48 19.46 -4.34
CA ASN A 89 -29.28 18.36 -4.90
C ASN A 89 -28.68 17.73 -6.19
N ASP A 90 -27.37 17.82 -6.37
CA ASP A 90 -26.66 17.20 -7.50
C ASP A 90 -26.38 15.72 -7.22
N LEU A 91 -27.35 14.88 -7.58
CA LEU A 91 -27.26 13.43 -7.44
C LEU A 91 -26.14 12.81 -8.30
N PRO A 92 -25.98 13.14 -9.61
CA PRO A 92 -24.88 12.60 -10.40
C PRO A 92 -23.50 12.84 -9.79
N THR A 93 -23.21 14.07 -9.32
CA THR A 93 -21.91 14.38 -8.71
C THR A 93 -21.70 13.62 -7.40
N TYR A 94 -22.73 13.52 -6.55
CA TYR A 94 -22.66 12.74 -5.32
C TYR A 94 -22.35 11.26 -5.60
N LEU A 95 -23.10 10.63 -6.51
CA LEU A 95 -22.92 9.22 -6.85
C LEU A 95 -21.55 8.96 -7.49
N ASN A 96 -21.09 9.83 -8.38
CA ASN A 96 -19.76 9.71 -8.99
C ASN A 96 -18.66 9.76 -7.94
N ARG A 97 -18.74 10.68 -6.97
CA ARG A 97 -17.75 10.77 -5.86
C ARG A 97 -17.78 9.52 -4.96
N ALA A 98 -18.97 9.05 -4.61
CA ALA A 98 -19.13 7.82 -3.84
C ALA A 98 -18.53 6.62 -4.59
N GLN A 99 -18.84 6.48 -5.88
CA GLN A 99 -18.34 5.40 -6.73
C GLN A 99 -16.82 5.42 -6.87
N SER A 100 -16.23 6.60 -7.13
CA SER A 100 -14.76 6.73 -7.19
C SER A 100 -14.08 6.31 -5.89
N THR A 101 -14.66 6.68 -4.74
CA THR A 101 -14.13 6.28 -3.42
C THR A 101 -14.28 4.77 -3.19
N ILE A 102 -15.41 4.19 -3.59
CA ILE A 102 -15.66 2.74 -3.50
C ILE A 102 -14.67 1.96 -4.37
N ASP A 103 -14.39 2.42 -5.59
CA ASP A 103 -13.47 1.73 -6.49
C ASP A 103 -12.02 1.82 -6.00
N GLU A 104 -11.62 2.96 -5.44
CA GLU A 104 -10.33 3.10 -4.76
C GLU A 104 -10.21 2.12 -3.57
N LEU A 105 -11.22 2.02 -2.71
CA LEU A 105 -11.26 1.04 -1.62
C LEU A 105 -11.17 -0.40 -2.14
N LYS A 106 -11.92 -0.75 -3.19
CA LYS A 106 -11.86 -2.09 -3.80
C LYS A 106 -10.46 -2.41 -4.28
N LEU A 107 -9.78 -1.48 -4.95
CA LEU A 107 -8.41 -1.68 -5.43
C LEU A 107 -7.42 -1.96 -4.29
N MET A 108 -7.61 -1.36 -3.12
CA MET A 108 -6.79 -1.65 -1.94
C MET A 108 -7.03 -3.06 -1.41
N LEU A 109 -8.24 -3.62 -1.56
CA LEU A 109 -8.60 -4.95 -1.08
C LEU A 109 -8.19 -6.09 -2.03
N VAL A 110 -7.90 -5.81 -3.31
CA VAL A 110 -7.51 -6.86 -4.29
C VAL A 110 -6.18 -7.52 -3.89
N SER A 111 -6.16 -8.86 -3.89
CA SER A 111 -4.95 -9.68 -3.84
C SER A 111 -5.25 -11.06 -4.43
N ASP A 112 -4.23 -11.72 -5.00
CA ASP A 112 -4.32 -13.12 -5.45
C ASP A 112 -4.11 -14.12 -4.29
N ASP A 113 -3.72 -13.62 -3.11
CA ASP A 113 -3.49 -14.39 -1.90
C ASP A 113 -4.67 -14.25 -0.92
N PRO A 114 -5.44 -15.31 -0.65
CA PRO A 114 -6.57 -15.28 0.27
C PRO A 114 -6.21 -14.77 1.67
N GLN A 115 -5.01 -15.08 2.19
CA GLN A 115 -4.60 -14.63 3.51
C GLN A 115 -4.37 -13.11 3.54
N GLN A 116 -3.85 -12.55 2.44
CA GLN A 116 -3.69 -11.11 2.32
C GLN A 116 -5.03 -10.38 2.21
N ILE A 117 -6.03 -10.99 1.56
CA ILE A 117 -7.39 -10.43 1.53
C ILE A 117 -7.95 -10.34 2.96
N LEU A 118 -7.81 -11.39 3.77
CA LEU A 118 -8.26 -11.39 5.16
C LEU A 118 -7.56 -10.30 5.98
N ASN A 119 -6.23 -10.20 5.91
CA ASN A 119 -5.48 -9.16 6.62
C ASN A 119 -5.91 -7.74 6.20
N LYS A 120 -6.19 -7.53 4.90
CA LYS A 120 -6.70 -6.25 4.39
C LYS A 120 -8.11 -5.94 4.89
N LEU A 121 -8.96 -6.95 5.02
CA LEU A 121 -10.29 -6.82 5.62
C LEU A 121 -10.20 -6.47 7.11
N ASP A 122 -9.29 -7.11 7.86
CA ASP A 122 -9.06 -6.80 9.27
C ASP A 122 -8.64 -5.34 9.45
N ASN A 123 -7.72 -4.85 8.60
CA ASN A 123 -7.34 -3.43 8.57
C ASN A 123 -8.54 -2.52 8.28
N MET A 124 -9.43 -2.92 7.36
CA MET A 124 -10.64 -2.15 7.04
C MET A 124 -11.63 -2.12 8.21
N PHE A 125 -11.82 -3.25 8.91
CA PHE A 125 -12.66 -3.30 10.11
C PHE A 125 -12.08 -2.44 11.24
N MET A 126 -10.75 -2.45 11.41
CA MET A 126 -10.08 -1.54 12.33
C MET A 126 -10.36 -0.08 12.00
N VAL A 127 -10.27 0.30 10.71
CA VAL A 127 -10.60 1.66 10.27
C VAL A 127 -12.04 2.06 10.61
N PHE A 128 -13.01 1.16 10.46
CA PHE A 128 -14.40 1.44 10.86
C PHE A 128 -14.53 1.68 12.36
N ILE A 129 -13.78 0.95 13.19
CA ILE A 129 -13.72 1.18 14.65
C ILE A 129 -13.12 2.55 14.93
N LEU A 130 -11.98 2.88 14.31
CA LEU A 130 -11.30 4.18 14.47
C LEU A 130 -12.17 5.36 14.02
N GLN A 131 -12.95 5.19 12.95
CA GLN A 131 -13.89 6.20 12.45
C GLN A 131 -15.03 6.46 13.45
N GLY A 132 -15.41 5.45 14.24
CA GLY A 132 -16.43 5.56 15.28
C GLY A 132 -15.95 6.18 16.59
N LEU A 133 -14.63 6.36 16.78
CA LEU A 133 -14.08 6.94 18.01
C LEU A 133 -14.53 8.39 18.21
N HIS A 134 -14.83 8.75 19.46
CA HIS A 134 -15.09 10.14 19.82
C HIS A 134 -13.83 10.99 19.55
N LYS A 135 -14.03 12.24 19.15
CA LYS A 135 -12.94 13.17 18.78
C LYS A 135 -11.85 13.33 19.84
N ASP A 136 -12.19 13.14 21.12
CA ASP A 136 -11.24 13.23 22.23
C ASP A 136 -10.18 12.11 22.20
N TYR A 137 -10.44 11.02 21.48
CA TYR A 137 -9.50 9.91 21.24
C TYR A 137 -8.73 10.06 19.92
N GLY A 138 -8.67 11.28 19.36
CA GLY A 138 -7.95 11.55 18.10
C GLY A 138 -6.49 11.11 18.14
N SER A 139 -5.80 11.29 19.26
CA SER A 139 -4.40 10.87 19.43
C SER A 139 -4.21 9.35 19.32
N VAL A 140 -5.13 8.56 19.88
CA VAL A 140 -5.12 7.08 19.79
C VAL A 140 -5.28 6.65 18.34
N ARG A 141 -6.24 7.26 17.64
CA ARG A 141 -6.45 7.03 16.22
C ARG A 141 -5.19 7.34 15.41
N ASP A 142 -4.61 8.51 15.59
CA ASP A 142 -3.44 8.95 14.82
C ASP A 142 -2.22 8.04 15.11
N GLN A 143 -2.07 7.59 16.36
CA GLN A 143 -1.03 6.62 16.73
C GLN A 143 -1.22 5.27 16.02
N ILE A 144 -2.45 4.76 15.94
CA ILE A 144 -2.73 3.48 15.25
C ILE A 144 -2.51 3.62 13.74
N LEU A 145 -2.98 4.72 13.13
CA LEU A 145 -2.82 4.95 11.68
C LEU A 145 -1.36 5.14 11.24
N THR A 146 -0.48 5.55 12.17
CA THR A 146 0.96 5.73 11.90
C THR A 146 1.81 4.53 12.30
N ASN A 147 1.22 3.52 12.94
CA ASN A 147 1.94 2.33 13.42
C ASN A 147 2.22 1.37 12.24
N PRO A 148 3.45 0.85 12.09
CA PRO A 148 3.75 -0.20 11.12
C PRO A 148 2.99 -1.50 11.36
N VAL A 149 2.56 -1.76 12.60
CA VAL A 149 1.75 -2.93 12.97
C VAL A 149 0.42 -2.44 13.52
N ILE A 150 -0.66 -2.81 12.85
CA ILE A 150 -2.01 -2.43 13.25
C ILE A 150 -2.44 -3.44 14.33
N PRO A 151 -2.84 -2.98 15.52
CA PRO A 151 -3.28 -3.86 16.58
C PRO A 151 -4.58 -4.57 16.17
N THR A 152 -4.84 -5.73 16.73
CA THR A 152 -6.15 -6.40 16.56
C THR A 152 -7.21 -5.72 17.44
N VAL A 153 -8.48 -6.03 17.20
CA VAL A 153 -9.57 -5.54 18.07
C VAL A 153 -9.43 -6.09 19.49
N GLU A 154 -8.97 -7.32 19.65
CA GLU A 154 -8.71 -7.94 20.96
C GLU A 154 -7.64 -7.17 21.73
N GLU A 155 -6.55 -6.79 21.07
CA GLU A 155 -5.45 -5.99 21.65
C GLU A 155 -5.88 -4.56 22.05
N LEU A 156 -7.02 -4.06 21.55
CA LEU A 156 -7.57 -2.76 21.94
C LEU A 156 -8.55 -2.84 23.13
N ILE A 157 -9.05 -4.03 23.43
CA ILE A 157 -10.00 -4.27 24.52
C ILE A 157 -9.25 -4.55 25.85
N ASP A 158 -8.07 -5.15 25.78
CA ASP A 158 -7.18 -5.46 26.91
C ASP A 158 -6.40 -4.24 27.44
#